data_AF-A0AA45BZE4-F1
#
_entry.id   AF-A0AA45BZE4-F1
#
_cell.length_a   1.000
_cell.length_b   1.000
_cell.length_c   1.000
_cell.angle_alpha   90.00
_cell.angle_beta   90.00
_cell.angle_gamma   90.00
#
_symmetry.space_group_name_H-M   'P 1'
#
loop_
_entity.id
_entity.type
_entity.pdbx_description
1 polymer ?
#
loop_
_entity_poly.entity_id
_entity_poly.type
_entity_poly.pdbx_seq_one_letter_code
_entity_poly.pdbx_strand_id
1 'polypeptide(L)'
;MDIINKKTTLDDIKKFLSENGYECDEVVENRLIFTIKGVKSSAAMMPSGNILFMITLQLKDGLNEYEVLKKVNEINFQIISGNLSVKDGVAMFCYTLIRPYGMGAKSFKEFVDYHTFTMSYIVEELGLSEITK
;
A
#
# COMPACT_ATOMS: atom_id res chain seq x y z
N MET A 1 -19.60 -12.14 9.08
CA MET A 1 -18.50 -13.10 8.83
C MET A 1 -17.20 -12.35 9.03
N ASP A 2 -16.36 -12.78 9.96
CA ASP A 2 -15.08 -12.10 10.25
C ASP A 2 -14.04 -12.53 9.23
N ILE A 3 -13.74 -11.63 8.29
CA ILE A 3 -12.80 -11.90 7.21
C ILE A 3 -11.36 -11.90 7.74
N ILE A 4 -11.06 -11.05 8.74
CA ILE A 4 -9.72 -11.01 9.34
C ILE A 4 -9.72 -11.63 10.75
N ASN A 5 -9.16 -12.82 10.85
CA ASN A 5 -8.95 -13.58 12.06
C ASN A 5 -7.58 -14.28 12.03
N LYS A 6 -7.22 -15.00 13.10
CA LYS A 6 -5.88 -15.62 13.24
C LYS A 6 -5.55 -16.67 12.18
N LYS A 7 -6.54 -17.11 11.39
CA LYS A 7 -6.39 -18.09 10.31
C LYS A 7 -6.43 -17.45 8.92
N THR A 8 -6.62 -16.13 8.82
CA THR A 8 -6.68 -15.42 7.54
C THR A 8 -5.37 -15.56 6.78
N THR A 9 -5.49 -15.96 5.52
CA THR A 9 -4.40 -16.16 4.57
C THR A 9 -4.38 -15.03 3.52
N LEU A 10 -3.34 -15.01 2.69
CA LEU A 10 -3.32 -14.11 1.51
C LEU A 10 -4.42 -14.47 0.50
N ASP A 11 -4.81 -15.74 0.40
CA ASP A 11 -5.90 -16.16 -0.49
C ASP A 11 -7.26 -15.64 -0.02
N ASP A 12 -7.49 -15.60 1.30
CA ASP A 12 -8.70 -14.99 1.88
C ASP A 12 -8.75 -13.49 1.56
N ILE A 13 -7.61 -12.80 1.68
CA ILE A 13 -7.49 -11.38 1.33
C ILE A 13 -7.70 -11.17 -0.17
N LYS A 14 -7.10 -12.00 -1.02
CA LYS A 14 -7.28 -11.96 -2.48
C LYS A 14 -8.75 -12.10 -2.86
N LYS A 15 -9.43 -13.10 -2.28
CA LYS A 15 -10.86 -13.32 -2.50
C LYS A 15 -11.68 -12.09 -2.10
N PHE A 16 -11.42 -11.55 -0.92
CA PHE A 16 -12.10 -10.34 -0.45
C PHE A 16 -11.89 -9.15 -1.38
N LEU A 17 -10.65 -8.86 -1.78
CA LEU A 17 -10.34 -7.76 -2.69
C LEU A 17 -11.04 -7.95 -4.05
N SER A 18 -11.00 -9.17 -4.59
CA SER A 18 -11.68 -9.50 -5.85
C SER A 18 -13.20 -9.29 -5.77
N GLU A 19 -13.83 -9.72 -4.68
CA GLU A 19 -15.27 -9.52 -4.41
C GLU A 19 -15.65 -8.04 -4.25
N ASN A 20 -14.68 -7.18 -3.93
CA ASN A 20 -14.86 -5.73 -3.81
C ASN A 20 -14.41 -4.95 -5.06
N GLY A 21 -14.16 -5.64 -6.17
CA GLY A 21 -13.86 -5.02 -7.47
C GLY A 21 -12.41 -4.60 -7.67
N TYR A 22 -11.50 -5.07 -6.81
CA TYR A 22 -10.06 -4.87 -7.00
C TYR A 22 -9.51 -5.94 -7.95
N GLU A 23 -8.71 -5.54 -8.93
CA GLU A 23 -8.00 -6.47 -9.81
C GLU A 23 -6.86 -7.12 -9.04
N CYS A 24 -6.94 -8.43 -8.81
CA CYS A 24 -5.95 -9.18 -8.04
C CYS A 24 -5.20 -10.18 -8.92
N ASP A 25 -3.88 -10.09 -8.90
CA ASP A 25 -2.97 -11.02 -9.58
C ASP A 25 -2.74 -12.29 -8.72
N GLU A 26 -1.85 -13.17 -9.17
CA GLU A 26 -1.40 -14.33 -8.39
C GLU A 26 -0.60 -13.94 -7.14
N VAL A 27 -0.61 -14.84 -6.16
CA VAL A 27 0.25 -14.74 -4.97
C VAL A 27 1.64 -15.21 -5.38
N VAL A 28 2.62 -14.31 -5.33
CA VAL A 28 4.02 -14.59 -5.70
C VAL A 28 4.89 -14.36 -4.47
N GLU A 29 5.71 -15.35 -4.09
CA GLU A 29 6.67 -15.23 -2.99
C GLU A 29 6.05 -14.72 -1.66
N ASN A 30 4.88 -15.24 -1.27
CA ASN A 30 4.11 -14.78 -0.10
C ASN A 30 3.70 -13.29 -0.17
N ARG A 31 3.48 -12.77 -1.37
CA ARG A 31 2.91 -11.45 -1.62
C ARG A 31 1.72 -11.57 -2.55
N LEU A 32 0.59 -11.03 -2.13
CA LEU A 32 -0.53 -10.80 -3.01
C LEU A 32 -0.27 -9.52 -3.80
N ILE A 33 -0.28 -9.62 -5.13
CA ILE A 33 -0.20 -8.46 -6.02
C ILE A 33 -1.62 -8.07 -6.43
N PHE A 34 -1.92 -6.78 -6.44
CA PHE A 34 -3.23 -6.27 -6.85
C PHE A 34 -3.13 -4.83 -7.33
N THR A 35 -4.09 -4.40 -8.15
CA THR A 35 -4.11 -3.07 -8.74
C THR A 35 -5.23 -2.23 -8.12
N ILE A 36 -4.88 -1.02 -7.70
CA ILE A 36 -5.81 -0.03 -7.17
C ILE A 36 -5.78 1.19 -8.09
N LYS A 37 -6.87 1.47 -8.82
CA LYS A 37 -6.97 2.62 -9.74
C LYS A 37 -5.77 2.72 -10.73
N GLY A 38 -5.30 1.58 -11.24
CA GLY A 38 -4.14 1.51 -12.13
C GLY A 38 -2.77 1.51 -11.44
N VAL A 39 -2.71 1.63 -10.11
CA VAL A 39 -1.46 1.56 -9.34
C VAL A 39 -1.24 0.16 -8.81
N LYS A 40 -0.11 -0.45 -9.20
CA LYS A 40 0.28 -1.77 -8.73
C LYS A 40 0.68 -1.73 -7.25
N SER A 41 -0.05 -2.50 -6.46
CA SER A 41 0.07 -2.62 -5.01
C SER A 41 0.40 -4.06 -4.64
N SER A 42 0.88 -4.26 -3.42
CA SER A 42 1.11 -5.59 -2.88
C SER A 42 0.77 -5.67 -1.40
N ALA A 43 0.33 -6.84 -0.96
CA ALA A 43 0.03 -7.16 0.43
C ALA A 43 0.84 -8.39 0.86
N ALA A 44 1.39 -8.36 2.07
CA ALA A 44 2.16 -9.45 2.65
C ALA A 44 1.73 -9.71 4.09
N MET A 45 1.63 -10.98 4.47
CA MET A 45 1.43 -11.38 5.86
C MET A 45 2.79 -11.38 6.58
N MET A 46 2.92 -10.55 7.61
CA MET A 46 4.13 -10.48 8.43
C MET A 46 4.14 -11.61 9.47
N PRO A 47 5.31 -12.09 9.92
CA PRO A 47 5.40 -13.11 10.98
C PRO A 47 4.68 -12.74 12.28
N SER A 48 4.52 -11.44 12.55
CA SER A 48 3.76 -10.91 13.70
C SER A 48 2.24 -11.05 13.56
N GLY A 49 1.74 -11.48 12.40
CA GLY A 49 0.30 -11.51 12.08
C GLY A 49 -0.26 -10.17 11.60
N ASN A 50 0.60 -9.18 11.37
CA ASN A 50 0.20 -7.92 10.73
C ASN A 50 0.12 -8.09 9.21
N ILE A 51 -0.65 -7.23 8.55
CA ILE A 51 -0.70 -7.16 7.09
C ILE A 51 0.08 -5.93 6.65
N LEU A 52 1.12 -6.11 5.84
CA LEU A 52 1.88 -5.05 5.22
C LEU A 52 1.34 -4.78 3.82
N PHE A 53 0.92 -3.55 3.56
CA PHE A 53 0.55 -3.05 2.25
C PHE A 53 1.69 -2.20 1.71
N MET A 54 2.06 -2.40 0.44
CA MET A 54 3.15 -1.71 -0.22
C MET A 54 2.71 -1.24 -1.59
N ILE A 55 3.07 -0.01 -1.93
CA ILE A 55 2.97 0.53 -3.28
C ILE A 55 4.35 0.94 -3.73
N THR A 56 4.65 0.64 -4.98
CA THR A 56 5.96 0.85 -5.58
C THR A 56 5.80 1.68 -6.83
N LEU A 57 6.49 2.82 -6.88
CA LEU A 57 6.46 3.77 -7.98
C LEU A 57 7.88 4.00 -8.47
N GLN A 58 8.06 4.04 -9.79
CA GLN A 58 9.37 4.29 -10.37
C GLN A 58 9.68 5.79 -10.30
N LEU A 59 10.89 6.16 -9.89
CA LEU A 59 11.33 7.55 -9.95
C LEU A 59 11.60 7.97 -11.41
N LYS A 60 11.45 9.26 -11.71
CA LYS A 60 11.89 9.81 -13.00
C LYS A 60 13.41 9.75 -13.11
N ASP A 61 13.89 9.56 -14.33
CA ASP A 61 15.32 9.50 -14.62
C ASP A 61 15.96 10.90 -14.48
N GLY A 62 17.21 10.96 -14.00
CA GLY A 62 17.96 12.21 -13.89
C GLY A 62 17.52 13.15 -12.76
N LEU A 63 16.70 12.69 -11.82
CA LEU A 63 16.33 13.47 -10.65
C LEU A 63 17.52 13.72 -9.73
N ASN A 64 17.53 14.90 -9.09
CA ASN A 64 18.47 15.20 -8.02
C ASN A 64 18.07 14.44 -6.74
N GLU A 65 18.98 13.62 -6.22
CA GLU A 65 18.72 12.78 -5.04
C GLU A 65 18.33 13.59 -3.80
N TYR A 66 18.98 14.73 -3.56
CA TYR A 66 18.69 15.57 -2.40
C TYR A 66 17.26 16.15 -2.46
N GLU A 67 16.84 16.63 -3.63
CA GLU A 67 15.48 17.15 -3.82
C GLU A 67 14.42 16.04 -3.67
N VAL A 68 14.72 14.83 -4.15
CA VAL A 68 13.85 13.66 -3.94
C VAL A 68 13.69 13.36 -2.44
N LEU A 69 14.80 13.27 -1.70
CA LEU A 69 14.77 12.99 -0.26
C LEU A 69 14.05 14.08 0.53
N LYS A 70 14.24 15.35 0.16
CA LYS A 70 13.53 16.48 0.76
C LYS A 70 12.02 16.36 0.53
N LYS A 71 11.58 16.12 -0.71
CA LYS A 71 10.15 15.95 -1.05
C LYS A 71 9.54 14.75 -0.32
N VAL A 72 10.24 13.63 -0.25
CA VAL A 72 9.79 12.45 0.51
C VAL A 72 9.60 12.76 1.99
N ASN A 73 10.50 13.52 2.60
CA ASN A 73 10.35 13.96 3.99
C ASN A 73 9.17 14.92 4.18
N GLU A 74 8.96 15.85 3.26
CA GLU A 74 7.81 16.77 3.27
C GLU A 74 6.49 16.01 3.17
N ILE A 75 6.41 14.98 2.31
CA ILE A 75 5.26 14.09 2.20
C ILE A 75 5.05 13.32 3.51
N ASN A 76 6.11 12.71 4.05
CA ASN A 76 6.05 11.93 5.29
C ASN A 76 5.57 12.77 6.49
N PHE A 77 5.89 14.06 6.53
CA PHE A 77 5.44 14.96 7.59
C PHE A 77 3.92 15.24 7.53
N GLN A 78 3.31 15.09 6.36
CA GLN A 78 1.89 15.42 6.13
C GLN A 78 0.96 14.21 6.19
N ILE A 79 1.50 12.98 6.06
CA ILE A 79 0.71 11.76 6.17
C ILE A 79 0.53 11.33 7.63
N ILE A 80 -0.67 10.88 7.98
CA ILE A 80 -1.00 10.43 9.34
C ILE A 80 -0.47 9.01 9.61
N SER A 81 -0.39 8.18 8.57
CA SER A 81 0.03 6.79 8.71
C SER A 81 0.62 6.23 7.42
N GLY A 82 1.49 5.23 7.60
CA GLY A 82 2.39 4.73 6.58
C GLY A 82 3.70 5.49 6.53
N ASN A 83 4.59 5.06 5.64
CA ASN A 83 5.88 5.70 5.42
C ASN A 83 6.24 5.59 3.94
N LEU A 84 6.63 6.72 3.36
CA LEU A 84 7.25 6.77 2.04
C LEU A 84 8.77 6.69 2.21
N SER A 85 9.39 5.80 1.47
CA SER A 85 10.85 5.63 1.42
C SER A 85 11.30 5.61 -0.03
N VAL A 86 12.58 5.90 -0.28
CA VAL A 86 13.19 5.80 -1.60
C VAL A 86 14.45 4.96 -1.53
N LYS A 87 14.64 4.09 -2.52
CA LYS A 87 15.84 3.26 -2.67
C LYS A 87 15.98 2.84 -4.12
N ASP A 88 17.21 2.86 -4.65
CA ASP A 88 17.56 2.31 -5.97
C ASP A 88 16.62 2.77 -7.12
N GLY A 89 16.29 4.06 -7.17
CA GLY A 89 15.42 4.63 -8.21
C GLY A 89 13.93 4.35 -8.02
N VAL A 90 13.52 3.83 -6.86
CA VAL A 90 12.14 3.45 -6.56
C VAL A 90 11.64 4.19 -5.33
N ALA A 91 10.43 4.74 -5.40
CA ALA A 91 9.68 5.21 -4.25
C ALA A 91 8.74 4.11 -3.77
N MET A 92 8.77 3.82 -2.48
CA MET A 92 7.96 2.78 -1.85
C MET A 92 7.16 3.37 -0.70
N PHE A 93 5.83 3.32 -0.81
CA PHE A 93 4.94 3.64 0.29
C PHE A 93 4.52 2.36 0.99
N CYS A 94 4.74 2.30 2.30
CA CYS A 94 4.45 1.15 3.14
C CYS A 94 3.41 1.52 4.20
N TYR A 95 2.41 0.67 4.39
CA TYR A 95 1.43 0.79 5.47
C TYR A 95 1.24 -0.56 6.15
N THR A 96 1.35 -0.62 7.47
CA THR A 96 1.10 -1.86 8.23
C THR A 96 -0.22 -1.80 8.97
N LEU A 97 -1.13 -2.74 8.68
CA LEU A 97 -2.32 -2.97 9.48
C LEU A 97 -1.94 -3.87 10.67
N ILE A 98 -1.92 -3.27 11.87
CA ILE A 98 -1.47 -3.93 13.10
C ILE A 98 -2.62 -4.75 13.70
N ARG A 99 -2.35 -6.03 14.01
CA ARG A 99 -3.28 -6.93 14.69
C ARG A 99 -4.72 -6.83 14.16
N PRO A 100 -4.95 -7.13 12.88
CA PRO A 100 -6.28 -6.94 12.27
C PRO A 100 -7.34 -7.95 12.75
N TYR A 101 -7.00 -8.84 13.68
CA TYR A 101 -7.88 -9.91 14.14
C TYR A 101 -9.13 -9.37 14.84
N GLY A 102 -10.29 -9.83 14.41
CA GLY A 102 -11.58 -9.34 14.89
C GLY A 102 -12.08 -8.12 14.11
N MET A 103 -11.33 -7.66 13.12
CA MET A 103 -11.82 -6.70 12.15
C MET A 103 -12.86 -7.38 11.25
N GLY A 104 -14.09 -6.88 11.30
CA GLY A 104 -15.14 -7.31 10.39
C GLY A 104 -14.86 -6.90 8.94
N ALA A 105 -15.50 -7.57 7.99
CA ALA A 105 -15.38 -7.30 6.55
C ALA A 105 -15.53 -5.81 6.20
N LYS A 106 -16.49 -5.13 6.82
CA LYS A 106 -16.76 -3.71 6.61
C LYS A 106 -15.57 -2.83 6.98
N SER A 107 -15.02 -3.00 8.18
CA SER A 107 -13.87 -2.22 8.65
C SER A 107 -12.61 -2.52 7.85
N PHE A 108 -12.44 -3.77 7.40
CA PHE A 108 -11.35 -4.11 6.50
C PHE A 108 -11.51 -3.43 5.13
N LYS A 109 -12.74 -3.35 4.60
CA LYS A 109 -13.03 -2.58 3.39
C LYS A 109 -12.69 -1.10 3.56
N GLU A 110 -13.18 -0.48 4.63
CA GLU A 110 -12.92 0.93 4.95
C GLU A 110 -11.41 1.19 5.06
N PHE A 111 -10.65 0.24 5.60
CA PHE A 111 -9.21 0.31 5.65
C PHE A 111 -8.55 0.30 4.26
N VAL A 112 -8.93 -0.64 3.39
CA VAL A 112 -8.37 -0.72 2.02
C VAL A 112 -8.78 0.51 1.20
N ASP A 113 -10.01 0.99 1.35
CA ASP A 113 -10.50 2.20 0.70
C ASP A 113 -9.72 3.44 1.20
N TYR A 114 -9.44 3.52 2.51
CA TYR A 114 -8.59 4.57 3.07
C TYR A 114 -7.18 4.52 2.49
N HIS A 115 -6.55 3.34 2.43
CA HIS A 115 -5.23 3.17 1.84
C HIS A 115 -5.20 3.65 0.38
N THR A 116 -6.23 3.28 -0.39
CA THR A 116 -6.43 3.75 -1.77
C THR A 116 -6.53 5.27 -1.85
N PHE A 117 -7.33 5.88 -0.97
CA PHE A 117 -7.50 7.33 -0.92
C PHE A 117 -6.21 8.06 -0.55
N THR A 118 -5.50 7.59 0.49
CA THR A 118 -4.22 8.17 0.93
C THR A 118 -3.21 8.19 -0.21
N MET A 119 -3.22 7.18 -1.09
CA MET A 119 -2.30 7.12 -2.21
C MET A 119 -2.65 8.09 -3.32
N SER A 120 -3.92 8.20 -3.70
CA SER A 120 -4.36 9.28 -4.59
C SER A 120 -3.95 10.64 -4.04
N TYR A 121 -4.17 10.87 -2.74
CA TYR A 121 -3.79 12.12 -2.06
C TYR A 121 -2.27 12.38 -2.09
N ILE A 122 -1.44 11.36 -1.78
CA ILE A 122 0.02 11.49 -1.83
C ILE A 122 0.51 11.83 -3.24
N VAL A 123 -0.07 11.18 -4.26
CA VAL A 123 0.31 11.36 -5.67
C VAL A 123 -0.14 12.72 -6.22
N GLU A 124 -1.39 13.08 -5.99
CA GLU A 124 -2.05 14.25 -6.60
C GLU A 124 -1.81 15.53 -5.79
N GLU A 125 -1.93 15.48 -4.46
CA GLU A 125 -1.93 16.67 -3.61
C GLU A 125 -0.58 16.92 -2.92
N LEU A 126 0.12 15.86 -2.49
CA LEU A 126 1.43 16.00 -1.84
C LEU A 126 2.60 16.04 -2.84
N GLY A 127 2.30 15.88 -4.14
CA GLY A 127 3.24 16.06 -5.23
C GLY A 127 4.20 14.89 -5.46
N LEU A 128 3.85 13.66 -5.07
CA LEU A 128 4.69 12.50 -5.40
C LEU A 128 4.79 12.28 -6.93
N SER A 129 3.78 12.70 -7.70
CA SER A 129 3.81 12.70 -9.18
C SER A 129 4.89 13.61 -9.78
N GLU A 130 5.43 14.57 -9.03
CA GLU A 130 6.54 15.41 -9.48
C GLU A 130 7.82 14.58 -9.68
N ILE A 131 8.00 13.53 -8.88
CA ILE A 131 9.22 12.71 -8.84
C ILE A 131 9.02 11.26 -9.31
N THR A 132 7.79 10.84 -9.63
CA THR A 132 7.47 9.47 -10.08
C THR A 132 6.88 9.42 -11.49
N LYS A 133 7.01 8.28 -12.19
CA LYS A 133 6.43 8.01 -13.51
C LYS A 133 5.50 6.80 -13.50
#